data_AF-A0A843EBY8-F1
#
_entry.id   AF-A0A843EBY8-F1
#
_cell.length_a   1.000
_cell.length_b   1.000
_cell.length_c   1.000
_cell.angle_alpha   90.00
_cell.angle_beta   90.00
_cell.angle_gamma   90.00
#
_symmetry.space_group_name_H-M   'P 1'
#
loop_
_entity.id
_entity.type
_entity.pdbx_description
1 polymer ?
#
loop_
_entity_poly.entity_id
_entity_poly.type
_entity_poly.pdbx_seq_one_letter_code
_entity_poly.pdbx_strand_id
1 'polypeptide(L)'
;PGERKIISGDELASMDEEEFDRAAIETNIFGRMKPDQKEAVIDSLRKQGRYVAMVGDGVNDVKSLKKAQVGVALESGSGAARGVADMVLVNDDFSALPASLVEGKRTVSGMRDILKIYISRNFALAIIIGALMLATQTIPFNPKQNFFYSFFATTVSAFFMAIWAHPSDNKALVLPAVLRYTIPTAIWTGICAVAIYLIVFNFADTGFFADMPADWYTDSKTGEWGQFEHRLASAIMILFLGITGALQLLVVQPYIKQISVDKNREPDHDLKPVVLTVLLVFTAIVFYNIEFIRDLLEIPMIPFITQMGVLLAAFVWLVLHHYVVRTERLSFITDFVEKHYKNAFEKQRAKENERALSGKEEKWRM
;
A
#
# COMPACT_ATOMS: atom_id res chain seq x y z
N PRO A 1 -26.82 -6.00 27.06
CA PRO A 1 -27.85 -6.46 26.09
C PRO A 1 -27.42 -7.81 25.49
N GLY A 2 -28.21 -8.86 25.73
CA GLY A 2 -27.88 -10.26 25.45
C GLY A 2 -27.64 -11.06 26.74
N GLU A 3 -28.17 -12.28 26.79
CA GLU A 3 -27.91 -13.25 27.86
C GLU A 3 -26.43 -13.62 27.80
N ARG A 4 -25.66 -13.33 28.87
CA ARG A 4 -24.21 -13.60 28.89
C ARG A 4 -24.01 -15.05 29.30
N LYS A 5 -23.44 -15.86 28.39
CA LYS A 5 -23.08 -17.24 28.70
C LYS A 5 -21.83 -17.25 29.58
N ILE A 6 -21.91 -17.97 30.70
CA ILE A 6 -20.86 -18.07 31.72
C ILE A 6 -20.48 -19.54 31.84
N ILE A 7 -19.18 -19.85 31.80
CA ILE A 7 -18.64 -21.20 31.98
C ILE A 7 -17.47 -21.14 32.97
N SER A 8 -17.39 -22.11 33.87
CA SER A 8 -16.25 -22.24 34.80
C SER A 8 -15.08 -23.01 34.17
N GLY A 9 -13.87 -22.82 34.69
CA GLY A 9 -12.69 -23.56 34.25
C GLY A 9 -12.83 -25.08 34.41
N ASP A 10 -13.54 -25.55 35.43
CA ASP A 10 -13.74 -26.99 35.66
C ASP A 10 -14.73 -27.58 34.64
N GLU A 11 -15.83 -26.87 34.35
CA GLU A 11 -16.77 -27.26 33.27
C GLU A 11 -16.06 -27.27 31.91
N LEU A 12 -15.25 -26.25 31.63
CA LEU A 12 -14.48 -26.15 30.40
C LEU A 12 -13.46 -27.31 30.26
N ALA A 13 -12.91 -27.81 31.37
CA ALA A 13 -11.99 -28.96 31.37
C ALA A 13 -12.70 -30.29 31.11
N SER A 14 -14.00 -30.37 31.38
CA SER A 14 -14.80 -31.58 31.18
C SER A 14 -15.37 -31.72 29.76
N MET A 15 -15.27 -30.67 28.95
CA MET A 15 -15.73 -30.64 27.56
C MET A 15 -14.78 -31.41 26.64
N ASP A 16 -15.33 -32.04 25.61
CA ASP A 16 -14.52 -32.56 24.51
C ASP A 16 -13.96 -31.43 23.62
N GLU A 17 -13.13 -31.76 22.63
CA GLU A 17 -12.48 -30.75 21.79
C GLU A 17 -13.49 -29.92 20.97
N GLU A 18 -14.56 -30.53 20.46
CA GLU A 18 -15.56 -29.83 19.64
C GLU A 18 -16.46 -28.94 20.50
N GLU A 19 -16.84 -29.41 21.69
CA GLU A 19 -17.58 -28.66 22.70
C GLU A 19 -16.75 -27.50 23.23
N PHE A 20 -15.46 -27.72 23.50
CA PHE A 20 -14.52 -26.67 23.90
C PHE A 20 -14.40 -25.59 22.82
N ASP A 21 -14.19 -26.00 21.56
CA ASP A 21 -14.05 -25.05 20.45
C ASP A 21 -15.31 -24.20 20.28
N ARG A 22 -16.49 -24.80 20.42
CA ARG A 22 -17.77 -24.08 20.40
C ARG A 22 -17.95 -23.16 21.60
N ALA A 23 -17.65 -23.66 22.80
CA ALA A 23 -17.72 -22.90 24.04
C ALA A 23 -16.79 -21.69 24.02
N ALA A 24 -15.60 -21.81 23.43
CA ALA A 24 -14.64 -20.71 23.27
C ALA A 24 -15.22 -19.52 22.51
N ILE A 25 -16.08 -19.74 21.51
CA ILE A 25 -16.71 -18.67 20.71
C ILE A 25 -17.98 -18.13 21.38
N GLU A 26 -18.83 -19.01 21.90
CA GLU A 26 -20.16 -18.63 22.38
C GLU A 26 -20.16 -18.01 23.78
N THR A 27 -19.11 -18.27 24.57
CA THR A 27 -19.05 -17.87 25.97
C THR A 27 -18.44 -16.49 26.13
N ASN A 28 -19.06 -15.66 26.95
CA ASN A 28 -18.57 -14.30 27.20
C ASN A 28 -17.71 -14.20 28.44
N ILE A 29 -17.97 -15.05 29.44
CA ILE A 29 -17.33 -14.99 30.75
C ILE A 29 -16.83 -16.38 31.11
N PHE A 30 -15.51 -16.50 31.27
CA PHE A 30 -14.88 -17.69 31.80
C PHE A 30 -14.43 -17.44 33.24
N GLY A 31 -14.98 -18.20 34.19
CA GLY A 31 -14.68 -18.06 35.62
C GLY A 31 -13.67 -19.08 36.11
N ARG A 32 -12.86 -18.73 37.12
CA ARG A 32 -11.93 -19.66 37.82
C ARG A 32 -11.00 -20.45 36.88
N MET A 33 -10.53 -19.81 35.81
CA MET A 33 -9.64 -20.46 34.84
C MET A 33 -8.23 -20.66 35.39
N LYS A 34 -7.64 -21.84 35.12
CA LYS A 34 -6.21 -22.10 35.28
C LYS A 34 -5.41 -21.44 34.14
N PRO A 35 -4.12 -21.11 34.33
CA PRO A 35 -3.30 -20.47 33.29
C PRO A 35 -3.28 -21.24 31.96
N ASP A 36 -3.11 -22.55 32.00
CA ASP A 36 -3.07 -23.39 30.78
C ASP A 36 -4.40 -23.39 30.02
N GLN A 37 -5.53 -23.18 30.72
CA GLN A 37 -6.86 -23.07 30.10
C GLN A 37 -7.03 -21.76 29.36
N LYS A 38 -6.45 -20.65 29.87
CA LYS A 38 -6.45 -19.36 29.16
C LYS A 38 -5.73 -19.51 27.82
N GLU A 39 -4.57 -20.18 27.81
CA GLU A 39 -3.84 -20.49 26.59
C GLU A 39 -4.64 -21.37 25.63
N ALA A 40 -5.36 -22.39 26.14
CA ALA A 40 -6.19 -23.26 25.33
C ALA A 40 -7.36 -22.51 24.66
N VAL A 41 -8.01 -21.58 25.35
CA VAL A 41 -9.06 -20.72 24.77
C VAL A 41 -8.48 -19.84 23.67
N ILE A 42 -7.30 -19.25 23.90
CA ILE A 42 -6.61 -18.47 22.85
C ILE A 42 -6.33 -19.34 21.63
N ASP A 43 -5.76 -20.54 21.81
CA ASP A 43 -5.48 -21.46 20.70
C ASP A 43 -6.75 -21.82 19.92
N SER A 44 -7.85 -22.11 20.61
CA SER A 44 -9.14 -22.41 19.99
C SER A 44 -9.67 -21.24 19.17
N LEU A 45 -9.69 -20.02 19.73
CA LEU A 45 -10.12 -18.82 19.01
C LEU A 45 -9.26 -18.57 17.77
N ARG A 46 -7.95 -18.78 17.86
CA ARG A 46 -7.00 -18.65 16.75
C ARG A 46 -7.23 -19.70 15.66
N LYS A 47 -7.42 -20.97 16.04
CA LYS A 47 -7.75 -22.11 15.15
C LYS A 47 -9.01 -21.80 14.34
N GLN A 48 -9.99 -21.16 14.97
CA GLN A 48 -11.26 -20.76 14.37
C GLN A 48 -11.20 -19.42 13.62
N GLY A 49 -10.01 -18.94 13.31
CA GLY A 49 -9.84 -17.82 12.40
C GLY A 49 -9.85 -16.43 13.07
N ARG A 50 -10.08 -16.34 14.38
CA ARG A 50 -10.16 -15.06 15.10
C ARG A 50 -8.77 -14.46 15.36
N TYR A 51 -8.73 -13.14 15.43
CA TYR A 51 -7.59 -12.39 15.98
C TYR A 51 -7.87 -12.11 17.45
N VAL A 52 -6.95 -12.52 18.33
CA VAL A 52 -7.13 -12.49 19.77
C VAL A 52 -6.17 -11.47 20.38
N ALA A 53 -6.73 -10.54 21.13
CA ALA A 53 -5.97 -9.71 22.05
C ALA A 53 -6.20 -10.23 23.48
N MET A 54 -5.13 -10.39 24.26
CA MET A 54 -5.19 -10.80 25.65
C MET A 54 -4.74 -9.63 26.52
N VAL A 55 -5.52 -9.31 27.55
CA VAL A 55 -5.12 -8.33 28.58
C VAL A 55 -4.79 -9.07 29.87
N GLY A 56 -3.67 -8.74 30.49
CA GLY A 56 -3.24 -9.36 31.74
C GLY A 56 -2.27 -8.49 32.52
N ASP A 57 -2.13 -8.79 33.81
CA ASP A 57 -1.32 -8.04 34.76
C ASP A 57 -0.35 -8.96 35.52
N GLY A 58 -0.72 -10.22 35.72
CA GLY A 58 0.03 -11.18 36.50
C GLY A 58 1.12 -11.93 35.72
N VAL A 59 2.07 -12.48 36.47
CA VAL A 59 3.07 -13.44 35.96
C VAL A 59 2.40 -14.67 35.33
N ASN A 60 1.21 -15.03 35.83
CA ASN A 60 0.40 -16.12 35.31
C ASN A 60 -0.12 -15.87 33.90
N ASP A 61 -0.24 -14.61 33.48
CA ASP A 61 -0.76 -14.24 32.16
C ASP A 61 0.35 -14.11 31.12
N VAL A 62 1.62 -14.14 31.51
CA VAL A 62 2.78 -13.97 30.61
C VAL A 62 2.73 -14.92 29.41
N LYS A 63 2.40 -16.20 29.65
CA LYS A 63 2.28 -17.18 28.55
C LYS A 63 1.11 -16.85 27.64
N SER A 64 -0.05 -16.51 28.21
CA SER A 64 -1.25 -16.13 27.45
C SER A 64 -1.05 -14.84 26.64
N LEU A 65 -0.38 -13.83 27.21
CA LEU A 65 0.00 -12.59 26.55
C LEU A 65 0.87 -12.87 25.32
N LYS A 66 1.90 -13.71 25.47
CA LYS A 66 2.78 -14.09 24.36
C LYS A 66 2.10 -14.98 23.32
N LYS A 67 1.08 -15.72 23.71
CA LYS A 67 0.32 -16.64 22.84
C LYS A 67 -0.72 -15.91 21.99
N ALA A 68 -1.28 -14.82 22.51
CA ALA A 68 -2.22 -13.97 21.79
C ALA A 68 -1.53 -13.29 20.59
N GLN A 69 -2.31 -12.81 19.61
CA GLN A 69 -1.73 -12.01 18.53
C GLN A 69 -1.36 -10.59 18.99
N VAL A 70 -2.01 -10.10 20.04
CA VAL A 70 -1.68 -8.85 20.70
C VAL A 70 -1.77 -9.06 22.21
N GLY A 71 -0.64 -9.01 22.90
CA GLY A 71 -0.57 -8.97 24.36
C GLY A 71 -0.68 -7.54 24.87
N VAL A 72 -1.58 -7.29 25.80
CA VAL A 72 -1.75 -5.98 26.45
C VAL A 72 -1.51 -6.13 27.95
N ALA A 73 -0.55 -5.40 28.49
CA ALA A 73 -0.28 -5.37 29.92
C ALA A 73 -0.87 -4.14 30.60
N LEU A 74 -1.23 -4.27 31.87
CA LEU A 74 -1.52 -3.13 32.75
C LEU A 74 -0.23 -2.47 33.24
N GLU A 75 -0.25 -1.15 33.40
CA GLU A 75 0.86 -0.42 33.99
C GLU A 75 1.06 -0.82 35.46
N SER A 76 0.00 -1.06 36.23
CA SER A 76 0.15 -1.58 37.61
C SER A 76 0.57 -3.05 37.68
N GLY A 77 0.56 -3.75 36.54
CA GLY A 77 0.89 -5.17 36.46
C GLY A 77 2.34 -5.51 36.83
N SER A 78 2.64 -6.80 36.84
CA SER A 78 3.99 -7.30 37.07
C SER A 78 4.96 -6.85 35.97
N GLY A 79 6.22 -6.62 36.33
CA GLY A 79 7.27 -6.29 35.35
C GLY A 79 7.45 -7.39 34.29
N ALA A 80 7.16 -8.64 34.64
CA ALA A 80 7.16 -9.76 33.70
C ALA A 80 6.05 -9.65 32.65
N ALA A 81 4.83 -9.28 33.04
CA ALA A 81 3.72 -9.07 32.11
C ALA A 81 4.01 -7.90 31.16
N ARG A 82 4.46 -6.75 31.68
CA ARG A 82 4.86 -5.59 30.86
C ARG A 82 6.02 -5.92 29.90
N GLY A 83 6.96 -6.75 30.34
CA GLY A 83 8.13 -7.13 29.54
C GLY A 83 7.82 -8.03 28.33
N VAL A 84 6.66 -8.68 28.29
CA VAL A 84 6.27 -9.56 27.17
C VAL A 84 5.10 -9.03 26.34
N ALA A 85 4.45 -7.96 26.77
CA ALA A 85 3.29 -7.40 26.08
C ALA A 85 3.71 -6.52 24.89
N ASP A 86 2.88 -6.53 23.84
CA ASP A 86 3.04 -5.65 22.66
C ASP A 86 2.59 -4.22 22.97
N MET A 87 1.66 -4.06 23.93
CA MET A 87 1.12 -2.78 24.37
C MET A 87 1.03 -2.73 25.90
N VAL A 88 1.21 -1.55 26.48
CA VAL A 88 1.00 -1.29 27.92
C VAL A 88 -0.04 -0.19 28.09
N LEU A 89 -1.07 -0.45 28.90
CA LEU A 89 -2.10 0.54 29.25
C LEU A 89 -1.58 1.44 30.37
N VAL A 90 -1.18 2.65 30.00
CA VAL A 90 -0.77 3.68 30.97
C VAL A 90 -1.98 4.10 31.81
N ASN A 91 -1.78 4.23 33.12
CA ASN A 91 -2.79 4.45 34.16
C ASN A 91 -3.88 3.37 34.24
N ASP A 92 -3.62 2.17 33.68
CA ASP A 92 -4.58 1.07 33.57
C ASP A 92 -5.92 1.47 32.91
N ASP A 93 -5.90 2.47 32.05
CA ASP A 93 -7.10 3.00 31.43
C ASP A 93 -7.55 2.15 30.22
N PHE A 94 -8.55 1.31 30.45
CA PHE A 94 -9.18 0.50 29.40
C PHE A 94 -9.91 1.33 28.34
N SER A 95 -10.24 2.60 28.60
CA SER A 95 -10.88 3.48 27.63
C SER A 95 -9.97 3.81 26.43
N ALA A 96 -8.65 3.61 26.58
CA ALA A 96 -7.67 3.77 25.51
C ALA A 96 -7.72 2.64 24.45
N LEU A 97 -8.24 1.46 24.79
CA LEU A 97 -8.27 0.31 23.87
C LEU A 97 -9.13 0.56 22.62
N PRO A 98 -10.39 1.04 22.73
CA PRO A 98 -11.18 1.42 21.55
C PRO A 98 -10.48 2.44 20.65
N ALA A 99 -9.89 3.49 21.23
CA ALA A 99 -9.17 4.51 20.47
C ALA A 99 -7.95 3.93 19.74
N SER A 100 -7.19 3.05 20.40
CA SER A 100 -6.04 2.36 19.81
C SER A 100 -6.45 1.47 18.64
N LEU A 101 -7.60 0.80 18.72
CA LEU A 101 -8.13 0.00 17.62
C LEU A 101 -8.52 0.87 16.41
N VAL A 102 -9.12 2.04 16.65
CA VAL A 102 -9.43 3.02 15.59
C VAL A 102 -8.13 3.50 14.92
N GLU A 103 -7.10 3.80 15.70
CA GLU A 103 -5.79 4.22 15.19
C GLU A 103 -5.09 3.11 14.38
N GLY A 104 -5.20 1.86 14.81
CA GLY A 104 -4.73 0.70 14.04
C GLY A 104 -5.45 0.58 12.70
N LYS A 105 -6.78 0.77 12.67
CA LYS A 105 -7.55 0.80 11.41
C LYS A 105 -7.12 1.96 10.51
N ARG A 106 -6.87 3.14 11.08
CA ARG A 106 -6.36 4.32 10.37
C ARG A 106 -5.02 4.04 9.71
N THR A 107 -4.10 3.43 10.45
CA THR A 107 -2.76 3.06 9.97
C THR A 107 -2.82 2.06 8.81
N VAL A 108 -3.59 0.97 8.94
CA VAL A 108 -3.72 -0.04 7.88
C VAL A 108 -4.40 0.53 6.63
N SER A 109 -5.40 1.39 6.82
CA SER A 109 -6.08 2.10 5.72
C SER A 109 -5.13 3.01 4.95
N GLY A 110 -4.37 3.86 5.65
CA GLY A 110 -3.36 4.73 5.05
C GLY A 110 -2.25 3.94 4.35
N MET A 111 -1.78 2.85 4.96
CA MET A 111 -0.79 1.95 4.35
C MET A 111 -1.30 1.34 3.04
N ARG A 112 -2.57 0.90 2.97
CA ARG A 112 -3.16 0.39 1.71
C ARG A 112 -3.13 1.44 0.60
N ASP A 113 -3.46 2.69 0.91
CA ASP A 113 -3.47 3.78 -0.06
C ASP A 113 -2.07 4.17 -0.51
N ILE A 114 -1.09 4.19 0.38
CA ILE A 114 0.33 4.40 0.04
C ILE A 114 0.87 3.26 -0.84
N LEU A 115 0.54 2.00 -0.51
CA LEU A 115 0.98 0.86 -1.31
C LEU A 115 0.42 0.88 -2.73
N LYS A 116 -0.82 1.34 -2.93
CA LYS A 116 -1.42 1.50 -4.26
C LYS A 116 -0.54 2.36 -5.17
N ILE A 117 -0.14 3.55 -4.74
CA ILE A 117 0.69 4.45 -5.56
C ILE A 117 2.12 3.91 -5.72
N TYR A 118 2.70 3.33 -4.67
CA TYR A 118 4.09 2.90 -4.68
C TYR A 118 4.31 1.67 -5.57
N ILE A 119 3.45 0.66 -5.44
CA ILE A 119 3.54 -0.56 -6.25
C ILE A 119 3.14 -0.24 -7.70
N SER A 120 2.13 0.62 -7.94
CA SER A 120 1.77 1.07 -9.30
C SER A 120 2.95 1.73 -10.01
N ARG A 121 3.63 2.65 -9.33
CA ARG A 121 4.82 3.31 -9.85
C ARG A 121 5.91 2.32 -10.22
N ASN A 122 6.24 1.38 -9.32
CA ASN A 122 7.34 0.43 -9.54
C ASN A 122 7.04 -0.58 -10.66
N PHE A 123 5.80 -1.07 -10.77
CA PHE A 123 5.44 -1.93 -11.91
C PHE A 123 5.40 -1.14 -13.22
N ALA A 124 4.91 0.09 -13.24
CA ALA A 124 4.97 0.94 -14.43
C ALA A 124 6.43 1.15 -14.86
N LEU A 125 7.33 1.42 -13.89
CA LEU A 125 8.76 1.57 -14.13
C LEU A 125 9.37 0.31 -14.75
N ALA A 126 9.05 -0.87 -14.21
CA ALA A 126 9.53 -2.14 -14.73
C ALA A 126 9.07 -2.40 -16.18
N ILE A 127 7.81 -2.06 -16.49
CA ILE A 127 7.25 -2.15 -17.85
C ILE A 127 7.98 -1.18 -18.79
N ILE A 128 8.19 0.06 -18.38
CA ILE A 128 8.84 1.10 -19.19
C ILE A 128 10.29 0.72 -19.49
N ILE A 129 11.06 0.35 -18.46
CA ILE A 129 12.45 -0.06 -18.62
C ILE A 129 12.53 -1.32 -19.49
N GLY A 130 11.72 -2.34 -19.21
CA GLY A 130 11.71 -3.58 -19.98
C GLY A 130 11.36 -3.36 -21.45
N ALA A 131 10.32 -2.57 -21.74
CA ALA A 131 9.87 -2.30 -23.10
C ALA A 131 10.88 -1.43 -23.88
N LEU A 132 11.39 -0.35 -23.28
CA LEU A 132 12.32 0.56 -23.97
C LEU A 132 13.72 -0.03 -24.11
N MET A 133 14.17 -0.85 -23.16
CA MET A 133 15.43 -1.59 -23.30
C MET A 133 15.35 -2.59 -24.46
N LEU A 134 14.22 -3.27 -24.64
CA LEU A 134 14.00 -4.15 -25.79
C LEU A 134 13.89 -3.38 -27.11
N ALA A 135 13.25 -2.22 -27.12
CA ALA A 135 13.00 -1.44 -28.33
C ALA A 135 14.21 -0.59 -28.78
N THR A 136 14.99 -0.05 -27.84
CA THR A 136 16.04 0.94 -28.13
C THR A 136 17.43 0.53 -27.68
N GLN A 137 17.57 -0.58 -26.93
CA GLN A 137 18.83 -1.02 -26.32
C GLN A 137 19.49 0.00 -25.38
N THR A 138 18.76 1.05 -24.99
CA THR A 138 19.23 2.09 -24.06
C THR A 138 18.38 2.10 -22.79
N ILE A 139 18.99 2.57 -21.70
CA ILE A 139 18.25 2.81 -20.45
C ILE A 139 17.51 4.15 -20.61
N PRO A 140 16.18 4.18 -20.42
CA PRO A 140 15.39 5.34 -20.82
C PRO A 140 15.56 6.55 -19.89
N PHE A 141 16.06 6.40 -18.67
CA PHE A 141 16.36 7.53 -17.79
C PHE A 141 17.32 7.14 -16.68
N ASN A 142 18.07 8.13 -16.20
CA ASN A 142 19.12 8.04 -15.21
C ASN A 142 18.53 8.12 -13.77
N PRO A 143 19.30 7.73 -12.73
CA PRO A 143 18.83 7.77 -11.35
C PRO A 143 18.33 9.15 -10.87
N LYS A 144 18.92 10.25 -11.36
CA LYS A 144 18.51 11.63 -11.03
C LYS A 144 17.10 11.93 -11.54
N GLN A 145 16.81 11.52 -12.76
CA GLN A 145 15.50 11.65 -13.40
C GLN A 145 14.45 10.75 -12.72
N ASN A 146 14.84 9.52 -12.34
CA ASN A 146 13.99 8.62 -11.56
C ASN A 146 13.65 9.21 -10.18
N PHE A 147 14.58 9.92 -9.53
CA PHE A 147 14.31 10.65 -8.29
C PHE A 147 13.22 11.70 -8.50
N PHE A 148 13.32 12.54 -9.53
CA PHE A 148 12.28 13.53 -9.86
C PHE A 148 10.91 12.88 -10.02
N TYR A 149 10.82 11.82 -10.82
CA TYR A 149 9.58 11.05 -10.96
C TYR A 149 9.07 10.54 -9.60
N SER A 150 9.92 9.91 -8.79
CA SER A 150 9.52 9.38 -7.48
C SER A 150 9.00 10.46 -6.53
N PHE A 151 9.61 11.64 -6.56
CA PHE A 151 9.31 12.75 -5.67
C PHE A 151 7.87 13.25 -5.88
N PHE A 152 7.52 13.57 -7.13
CA PHE A 152 6.20 14.09 -7.49
C PHE A 152 5.13 13.01 -7.56
N ALA A 153 5.47 11.81 -8.02
CA ALA A 153 4.49 10.73 -8.16
C ALA A 153 4.12 10.10 -6.82
N THR A 154 5.10 9.92 -5.92
CA THR A 154 4.91 9.06 -4.74
C THR A 154 5.33 9.65 -3.43
N THR A 155 6.51 10.27 -3.31
CA THR A 155 7.10 10.63 -2.01
C THR A 155 6.24 11.66 -1.27
N VAL A 156 5.90 12.77 -1.93
CA VAL A 156 5.10 13.82 -1.30
C VAL A 156 3.68 13.33 -1.01
N SER A 157 3.04 12.66 -1.97
CA SER A 157 1.70 12.08 -1.82
C SER A 157 1.64 11.09 -0.65
N ALA A 158 2.63 10.20 -0.52
CA ALA A 158 2.68 9.20 0.55
C ALA A 158 2.81 9.84 1.94
N PHE A 159 3.67 10.86 2.06
CA PHE A 159 3.86 11.60 3.32
C PHE A 159 2.53 12.20 3.81
N PHE A 160 1.83 12.93 2.94
CA PHE A 160 0.57 13.55 3.33
C PHE A 160 -0.56 12.54 3.52
N MET A 161 -0.64 11.48 2.69
CA MET A 161 -1.60 10.39 2.88
C MET A 161 -1.46 9.70 4.24
N ALA A 162 -0.24 9.58 4.77
CA ALA A 162 -0.03 9.04 6.11
C ALA A 162 -0.63 9.96 7.20
N ILE A 163 -0.51 11.28 7.03
CA ILE A 163 -0.99 12.27 8.00
C ILE A 163 -2.53 12.25 8.07
N TRP A 164 -3.19 12.30 6.91
CA TRP A 164 -4.65 12.40 6.82
C TRP A 164 -5.35 11.06 6.54
N ALA A 165 -4.73 9.93 6.86
CA ALA A 165 -5.39 8.64 6.73
C ALA A 165 -6.67 8.57 7.58
N HIS A 166 -7.70 7.89 7.08
CA HIS A 166 -8.98 7.69 7.76
C HIS A 166 -9.17 6.21 8.14
N PRO A 167 -9.75 5.92 9.33
CA PRO A 167 -10.05 4.55 9.72
C PRO A 167 -11.05 3.91 8.77
N SER A 168 -10.80 2.65 8.41
CA SER A 168 -11.66 1.89 7.51
C SER A 168 -11.99 0.52 8.11
N ASP A 169 -13.23 0.08 7.96
CA ASP A 169 -13.69 -1.27 8.32
C ASP A 169 -13.43 -2.31 7.21
N ASN A 170 -12.61 -1.96 6.21
CA ASN A 170 -12.27 -2.87 5.13
C ASN A 170 -11.51 -4.11 5.64
N LYS A 171 -12.19 -5.26 5.61
CA LYS A 171 -11.69 -6.58 6.02
C LYS A 171 -10.93 -7.32 4.92
N ALA A 172 -10.82 -6.76 3.71
CA ALA A 172 -10.10 -7.39 2.62
C ALA A 172 -8.61 -7.51 2.95
N LEU A 173 -8.00 -8.59 2.45
CA LEU A 173 -6.56 -8.79 2.50
C LEU A 173 -5.86 -7.61 1.81
N VAL A 174 -4.80 -7.10 2.44
CA VAL A 174 -4.07 -5.91 1.96
C VAL A 174 -3.55 -6.12 0.54
N LEU A 175 -2.78 -7.19 0.31
CA LEU A 175 -2.07 -7.36 -0.96
C LEU A 175 -3.00 -7.56 -2.17
N PRO A 176 -3.99 -8.48 -2.17
CA PRO A 176 -4.89 -8.65 -3.31
C PRO A 176 -5.71 -7.38 -3.61
N ALA A 177 -6.20 -6.69 -2.58
CA ALA A 177 -6.96 -5.45 -2.76
C ALA A 177 -6.11 -4.33 -3.39
N VAL A 178 -4.84 -4.22 -2.98
CA VAL A 178 -3.90 -3.26 -3.59
C VAL A 178 -3.60 -3.64 -5.05
N LEU A 179 -3.33 -4.92 -5.34
CA LEU A 179 -3.00 -5.38 -6.68
C LEU A 179 -4.15 -5.19 -7.69
N ARG A 180 -5.40 -5.29 -7.25
CA ARG A 180 -6.60 -4.98 -8.06
C ARG A 180 -6.58 -3.58 -8.66
N TYR A 181 -6.11 -2.60 -7.89
CA TYR A 181 -5.88 -1.26 -8.39
C TYR A 181 -4.57 -1.15 -9.17
N THR A 182 -3.52 -1.75 -8.63
CA THR A 182 -2.16 -1.45 -9.05
C THR A 182 -1.78 -2.03 -10.41
N ILE A 183 -2.16 -3.27 -10.73
CA ILE A 183 -1.79 -3.93 -11.98
C ILE A 183 -2.37 -3.18 -13.21
N PRO A 184 -3.68 -2.90 -13.30
CA PRO A 184 -4.24 -2.14 -14.42
C PRO A 184 -3.62 -0.74 -14.54
N THR A 185 -3.44 -0.06 -13.40
CA THR A 185 -2.82 1.26 -13.34
C THR A 185 -1.40 1.25 -13.89
N ALA A 186 -0.60 0.26 -13.49
CA ALA A 186 0.79 0.14 -13.92
C ALA A 186 0.90 -0.18 -15.41
N ILE A 187 0.09 -1.11 -15.91
CA ILE A 187 0.05 -1.46 -17.35
C ILE A 187 -0.35 -0.25 -18.17
N TRP A 188 -1.42 0.44 -17.79
CA TRP A 188 -1.91 1.61 -18.52
C TRP A 188 -0.90 2.75 -18.52
N THR A 189 -0.34 3.08 -17.36
CA THR A 189 0.70 4.12 -17.23
C THR A 189 1.94 3.75 -18.05
N GLY A 190 2.37 2.49 -17.99
CA GLY A 190 3.51 1.98 -18.74
C GLY A 190 3.31 2.08 -20.26
N ILE A 191 2.16 1.61 -20.78
CA ILE A 191 1.81 1.70 -22.21
C ILE A 191 1.81 3.15 -22.68
N CYS A 192 1.15 4.06 -21.94
CA CYS A 192 1.10 5.48 -22.32
C CYS A 192 2.48 6.13 -22.29
N ALA A 193 3.30 5.85 -21.27
CA ALA A 193 4.65 6.40 -21.16
C ALA A 193 5.56 5.91 -22.29
N VAL A 194 5.54 4.60 -22.60
CA VAL A 194 6.28 4.02 -23.72
C VAL A 194 5.80 4.59 -25.05
N ALA A 195 4.49 4.75 -25.24
CA ALA A 195 3.94 5.35 -26.46
C ALA A 195 4.39 6.80 -26.64
N ILE A 196 4.33 7.61 -25.57
CA ILE A 196 4.84 9.00 -25.60
C ILE A 196 6.32 9.02 -25.94
N TYR A 197 7.11 8.17 -25.32
CA TYR A 197 8.54 8.06 -25.60
C TYR A 197 8.79 7.74 -27.09
N LEU A 198 8.16 6.69 -27.62
CA LEU A 198 8.37 6.27 -29.00
C LEU A 198 7.87 7.32 -30.00
N ILE A 199 6.74 7.97 -29.74
CA ILE A 199 6.22 9.06 -30.58
C ILE A 199 7.23 10.20 -30.60
N VAL A 200 7.67 10.69 -29.43
CA VAL A 200 8.64 11.78 -29.40
C VAL A 200 9.95 11.37 -30.07
N PHE A 201 10.45 10.17 -29.81
CA PHE A 201 11.68 9.66 -30.40
C PHE A 201 11.63 9.65 -31.94
N ASN A 202 10.52 9.18 -32.54
CA ASN A 202 10.39 9.12 -34.00
C ASN A 202 10.10 10.49 -34.65
N PHE A 203 9.58 11.45 -33.89
CA PHE A 203 9.21 12.77 -34.40
C PHE A 203 10.16 13.90 -33.93
N ALA A 204 11.18 13.58 -33.13
CA ALA A 204 12.12 14.56 -32.58
C ALA A 204 12.84 15.36 -33.67
N ASP A 205 13.21 14.70 -34.77
CA ASP A 205 13.89 15.31 -35.92
C ASP A 205 12.94 15.97 -36.92
N THR A 206 11.62 15.83 -36.72
CA THR A 206 10.65 16.51 -37.56
C THR A 206 10.51 17.97 -37.12
N GLY A 207 10.14 18.85 -38.05
CA GLY A 207 10.02 20.31 -37.86
C GLY A 207 9.21 20.78 -36.64
N PHE A 208 8.49 19.89 -35.96
CA PHE A 208 7.73 20.16 -34.74
C PHE A 208 8.62 20.58 -33.54
N PHE A 209 9.86 20.08 -33.49
CA PHE A 209 10.85 20.42 -32.45
C PHE A 209 12.09 21.12 -33.01
N ALA A 210 12.08 21.50 -34.29
CA ALA A 210 13.25 22.02 -35.00
C ALA A 210 13.68 23.44 -34.62
N ASP A 211 12.84 24.21 -33.93
CA ASP A 211 13.17 25.55 -33.43
C ASP A 211 13.92 25.51 -32.08
N MET A 212 14.43 24.34 -31.66
CA MET A 212 15.21 24.23 -30.42
C MET A 212 16.66 24.73 -30.61
N PRO A 213 17.27 25.36 -29.60
CA PRO A 213 18.63 25.90 -29.70
C PRO A 213 19.69 24.85 -30.08
N ALA A 214 20.69 25.23 -30.89
CA ALA A 214 21.68 24.32 -31.48
C ALA A 214 22.61 23.61 -30.46
N ASP A 215 22.78 24.20 -29.28
CA ASP A 215 23.52 23.66 -28.12
C ASP A 215 22.90 22.39 -27.51
N TRP A 216 21.75 21.95 -28.04
CA TRP A 216 20.95 20.82 -27.53
C TRP A 216 21.12 19.56 -28.36
N TYR A 217 21.50 19.73 -29.62
CA TYR A 217 21.81 18.66 -30.55
C TYR A 217 23.22 18.09 -30.34
N THR A 218 24.06 18.80 -29.57
CA THR A 218 25.43 18.41 -29.25
C THR A 218 25.51 18.01 -27.78
N ASP A 219 26.06 16.82 -27.50
CA ASP A 219 26.34 16.44 -26.12
C ASP A 219 27.45 17.34 -25.55
N SER A 220 27.07 18.28 -24.67
CA SER A 220 27.97 19.28 -24.08
C SER A 220 29.21 18.70 -23.39
N LYS A 221 29.23 17.39 -23.10
CA LYS A 221 30.36 16.68 -22.48
C LYS A 221 31.22 15.86 -23.46
N THR A 222 30.71 15.43 -24.61
CA THR A 222 31.43 14.52 -25.52
C THR A 222 31.61 15.09 -26.94
N GLY A 223 30.84 16.11 -27.32
CA GLY A 223 30.85 16.66 -28.67
C GLY A 223 30.30 15.71 -29.74
N GLU A 224 29.71 14.57 -29.33
CA GLU A 224 29.05 13.63 -30.23
C GLU A 224 27.63 14.11 -30.56
N TRP A 225 27.29 14.02 -31.85
CA TRP A 225 25.92 14.16 -32.35
C TRP A 225 25.24 12.79 -32.20
N GLY A 226 24.05 12.72 -31.56
CA GLY A 226 23.22 11.52 -31.66
C GLY A 226 22.52 10.98 -30.41
N GLN A 227 22.11 11.83 -29.45
CA GLN A 227 21.19 11.39 -28.39
C GLN A 227 20.09 12.42 -28.05
N PHE A 228 19.86 13.41 -28.92
CA PHE A 228 18.88 14.47 -28.65
C PHE A 228 17.47 13.90 -28.54
N GLU A 229 17.11 13.02 -29.48
CA GLU A 229 15.82 12.35 -29.60
C GLU A 229 15.53 11.54 -28.33
N HIS A 230 16.53 10.79 -27.86
CA HIS A 230 16.44 10.04 -26.61
C HIS A 230 16.25 10.97 -25.41
N ARG A 231 17.07 12.02 -25.27
CA ARG A 231 17.00 12.97 -24.14
C ARG A 231 15.65 13.69 -24.10
N LEU A 232 15.15 14.13 -25.25
CA LEU A 232 13.85 14.81 -25.37
C LEU A 232 12.69 13.85 -25.07
N ALA A 233 12.70 12.65 -25.63
CA ALA A 233 11.70 11.62 -25.37
C ALA A 233 11.64 11.25 -23.89
N SER A 234 12.80 11.04 -23.27
CA SER A 234 12.92 10.79 -21.82
C SER A 234 12.35 11.95 -21.01
N ALA A 235 12.74 13.18 -21.32
CA ALA A 235 12.32 14.39 -20.59
C ALA A 235 10.79 14.55 -20.57
N ILE A 236 10.16 14.43 -21.74
CA ILE A 236 8.70 14.55 -21.92
C ILE A 236 8.00 13.38 -21.20
N MET A 237 8.52 12.16 -21.33
CA MET A 237 7.99 10.99 -20.62
C MET A 237 8.07 11.15 -19.10
N ILE A 238 9.18 11.64 -18.54
CA ILE A 238 9.34 11.85 -17.09
C ILE A 238 8.37 12.93 -16.59
N LEU A 239 8.15 14.00 -17.36
CA LEU A 239 7.17 15.02 -17.02
C LEU A 239 5.76 14.42 -16.98
N PHE A 240 5.42 13.63 -18.00
CA PHE A 240 4.15 12.90 -18.04
C PHE A 240 3.98 11.96 -16.83
N LEU A 241 5.02 11.20 -16.47
CA LEU A 241 5.03 10.29 -15.33
C LEU A 241 4.88 11.04 -13.99
N GLY A 242 5.57 12.17 -13.83
CA GLY A 242 5.43 13.01 -12.64
C GLY A 242 4.00 13.54 -12.45
N ILE A 243 3.40 14.05 -13.53
CA ILE A 243 2.04 14.59 -13.51
C ILE A 243 1.01 13.48 -13.28
N THR A 244 1.09 12.37 -14.04
CA THR A 244 0.16 11.24 -13.87
C THR A 244 0.28 10.59 -12.49
N GLY A 245 1.50 10.49 -11.95
CA GLY A 245 1.72 10.07 -10.58
C GLY A 245 1.05 10.98 -9.55
N ALA A 246 1.13 12.29 -9.70
CA ALA A 246 0.41 13.24 -8.85
C ALA A 246 -1.12 13.12 -9.00
N LEU A 247 -1.61 12.85 -10.23
CA LEU A 247 -3.04 12.64 -10.51
C LEU A 247 -3.57 11.32 -9.91
N GLN A 248 -2.74 10.30 -9.69
CA GLN A 248 -3.16 9.05 -9.02
C GLN A 248 -3.71 9.30 -7.62
N LEU A 249 -3.27 10.36 -6.95
CA LEU A 249 -3.80 10.75 -5.64
C LEU A 249 -5.31 10.99 -5.67
N LEU A 250 -5.83 11.61 -6.75
CA LEU A 250 -7.26 11.85 -6.93
C LEU A 250 -8.07 10.56 -7.11
N VAL A 251 -7.43 9.51 -7.62
CA VAL A 251 -8.08 8.22 -7.85
C VAL A 251 -8.05 7.36 -6.58
N VAL A 252 -6.94 7.41 -5.84
CA VAL A 252 -6.79 6.68 -4.57
C VAL A 252 -7.63 7.31 -3.46
N GLN A 253 -7.67 8.64 -3.38
CA GLN A 253 -8.47 9.43 -2.43
C GLN A 253 -9.49 10.31 -3.18
N PRO A 254 -10.60 9.72 -3.64
CA PRO A 254 -11.55 10.41 -4.50
C PRO A 254 -12.44 11.39 -3.73
N TYR A 255 -12.46 12.64 -4.18
CA TYR A 255 -13.39 13.68 -3.68
C TYR A 255 -14.85 13.41 -4.07
N ILE A 256 -15.08 12.73 -5.21
CA ILE A 256 -16.42 12.42 -5.72
C ILE A 256 -16.52 10.92 -6.01
N LYS A 257 -17.67 10.32 -5.69
CA LYS A 257 -17.93 8.89 -5.88
C LYS A 257 -17.68 8.42 -7.32
N GLN A 258 -17.93 9.28 -8.31
CA GLN A 258 -17.68 8.97 -9.72
C GLN A 258 -16.20 8.67 -10.02
N ILE A 259 -15.25 9.23 -9.27
CA ILE A 259 -13.80 9.04 -9.48
C ILE A 259 -13.29 7.81 -8.70
N SER A 260 -14.03 7.36 -7.68
CA SER A 260 -13.65 6.22 -6.85
C SER A 260 -13.51 4.94 -7.66
N VAL A 261 -12.36 4.28 -7.51
CA VAL A 261 -12.12 2.94 -8.05
C VAL A 261 -12.82 1.87 -7.21
N ASP A 262 -12.84 2.05 -5.89
CA ASP A 262 -13.46 1.09 -5.00
C ASP A 262 -14.95 1.43 -4.90
N LYS A 263 -15.80 0.57 -5.47
CA LYS A 263 -17.27 0.72 -5.48
C LYS A 263 -17.84 0.85 -4.07
N ASN A 264 -17.14 0.30 -3.08
CA ASN A 264 -17.56 0.28 -1.68
C ASN A 264 -16.95 1.41 -0.84
N ARG A 265 -16.02 2.20 -1.39
CA ARG A 265 -15.46 3.38 -0.70
C ARG A 265 -16.36 4.58 -0.95
N GLU A 266 -16.89 5.15 0.13
CA GLU A 266 -17.58 6.44 0.07
C GLU A 266 -16.56 7.57 -0.17
N PRO A 267 -16.91 8.58 -0.98
CA PRO A 267 -16.03 9.71 -1.20
C PRO A 267 -15.82 10.46 0.12
N ASP A 268 -14.55 10.69 0.43
CA ASP A 268 -14.16 11.59 1.50
C ASP A 268 -14.19 12.97 0.86
N HIS A 269 -15.18 13.80 1.19
CA HIS A 269 -15.33 15.16 0.63
C HIS A 269 -14.22 16.12 1.15
N ASP A 270 -13.01 15.61 1.38
CA ASP A 270 -11.83 16.35 1.76
C ASP A 270 -11.15 16.95 0.51
N LEU A 271 -10.92 18.25 0.54
CA LEU A 271 -10.25 18.98 -0.53
C LEU A 271 -8.73 18.82 -0.50
N LYS A 272 -8.14 18.36 0.61
CA LYS A 272 -6.67 18.27 0.76
C LYS A 272 -5.99 17.45 -0.35
N PRO A 273 -6.48 16.26 -0.76
CA PRO A 273 -5.86 15.51 -1.85
C PRO A 273 -5.92 16.28 -3.18
N VAL A 274 -7.02 16.98 -3.45
CA VAL A 274 -7.20 17.79 -4.67
C VAL A 274 -6.22 18.96 -4.70
N VAL A 275 -6.14 19.71 -3.61
CA VAL A 275 -5.21 20.85 -3.47
C VAL A 275 -3.77 20.38 -3.61
N LEU A 276 -3.41 19.25 -2.98
CA LEU A 276 -2.07 18.69 -3.08
C LEU A 276 -1.74 18.25 -4.51
N THR A 277 -2.64 17.59 -5.22
CA THR A 277 -2.42 17.22 -6.62
C THR A 277 -2.18 18.45 -7.49
N VAL A 278 -3.02 19.50 -7.37
CA VAL A 278 -2.84 20.74 -8.14
C VAL A 278 -1.49 21.39 -7.82
N LEU A 279 -1.12 21.46 -6.54
CA LEU A 279 0.17 22.00 -6.11
C LEU A 279 1.34 21.18 -6.66
N LEU A 280 1.26 19.85 -6.65
CA LEU A 280 2.30 18.97 -7.17
C LEU A 280 2.47 19.11 -8.68
N VAL A 281 1.36 19.14 -9.43
CA VAL A 281 1.40 19.32 -10.90
C VAL A 281 1.97 20.70 -11.25
N PHE A 282 1.50 21.75 -10.57
CA PHE A 282 2.03 23.11 -10.76
C PHE A 282 3.53 23.18 -10.45
N THR A 283 3.94 22.64 -9.30
CA THR A 283 5.34 22.66 -8.87
C THR A 283 6.23 21.83 -9.82
N ALA A 284 5.75 20.70 -10.32
CA ALA A 284 6.49 19.90 -11.31
C ALA A 284 6.76 20.71 -12.59
N ILE A 285 5.76 21.43 -13.10
CA ILE A 285 5.90 22.29 -14.28
C ILE A 285 6.89 23.42 -14.00
N VAL A 286 6.75 24.12 -12.87
CA VAL A 286 7.67 25.20 -12.49
C VAL A 286 9.10 24.68 -12.39
N PHE A 287 9.32 23.50 -11.81
CA PHE A 287 10.64 22.90 -11.65
C PHE A 287 11.32 22.62 -13.00
N TYR A 288 10.56 22.15 -14.00
CA TYR A 288 11.08 21.98 -15.36
C TYR A 288 11.48 23.30 -16.04
N ASN A 289 10.90 24.42 -15.63
CA ASN A 289 11.24 25.73 -16.18
C ASN A 289 12.44 26.41 -15.48
N ILE A 290 12.91 25.87 -14.35
CA ILE A 290 14.11 26.36 -13.65
C ILE A 290 15.37 25.72 -14.24
N GLU A 291 16.29 26.55 -14.74
CA GLU A 291 17.55 26.13 -15.39
C GLU A 291 18.41 25.24 -14.48
N PHE A 292 18.66 25.67 -13.24
CA PHE A 292 19.41 24.88 -12.26
C PHE A 292 18.85 23.46 -12.06
N ILE A 293 17.53 23.31 -12.04
CA ILE A 293 16.90 22.01 -11.84
C ILE A 293 17.04 21.16 -13.11
N ARG A 294 16.87 21.74 -14.30
CA ARG A 294 17.11 21.04 -15.56
C ARG A 294 18.53 20.51 -15.66
N ASP A 295 19.53 21.33 -15.32
CA ASP A 295 20.94 20.94 -15.34
C ASP A 295 21.23 19.83 -14.33
N LEU A 296 20.66 19.95 -13.12
CA LEU A 296 20.79 18.92 -12.08
C LEU A 296 20.22 17.58 -12.57
N LEU A 297 19.09 17.60 -13.25
CA LEU A 297 18.41 16.40 -13.74
C LEU A 297 18.92 15.92 -15.10
N GLU A 298 19.80 16.68 -15.76
CA GLU A 298 20.27 16.43 -17.12
C GLU A 298 19.10 16.32 -18.12
N ILE A 299 18.13 17.23 -18.00
CA ILE A 299 16.89 17.22 -18.80
C ILE A 299 16.86 18.43 -19.73
N PRO A 300 16.54 18.24 -21.02
CA PRO A 300 16.21 19.35 -21.90
C PRO A 300 14.95 20.14 -21.42
N MET A 301 15.04 21.46 -21.48
CA MET A 301 13.97 22.45 -21.65
C MET A 301 12.97 21.95 -22.68
N ILE A 302 11.76 21.80 -22.20
CA ILE A 302 10.61 21.43 -23.00
C ILE A 302 9.87 22.74 -23.29
N PRO A 303 9.55 23.06 -24.55
CA PRO A 303 8.75 24.23 -24.88
C PRO A 303 7.44 24.24 -24.10
N PHE A 304 6.97 25.42 -23.70
CA PHE A 304 5.73 25.54 -22.90
C PHE A 304 4.53 24.87 -23.59
N ILE A 305 4.42 24.99 -24.91
CA ILE A 305 3.36 24.34 -25.71
C ILE A 305 3.40 22.82 -25.55
N THR A 306 4.59 22.22 -25.57
CA THR A 306 4.77 20.78 -25.36
C THR A 306 4.42 20.38 -23.93
N GLN A 307 4.76 21.20 -22.92
CA GLN A 307 4.34 20.97 -21.52
C GLN A 307 2.81 20.97 -21.40
N MET A 308 2.11 21.89 -22.10
CA MET A 308 0.64 21.90 -22.14
C MET A 308 0.07 20.66 -22.85
N GLY A 309 0.73 20.20 -23.92
CA GLY A 309 0.40 18.93 -24.58
C GLY A 309 0.53 17.73 -23.63
N VAL A 310 1.58 17.69 -22.80
CA VAL A 310 1.77 16.65 -21.78
C VAL A 310 0.69 16.71 -20.70
N LEU A 311 0.29 17.91 -20.26
CA LEU A 311 -0.83 18.09 -19.34
C LEU A 311 -2.14 17.55 -19.93
N LEU A 312 -2.43 17.86 -21.20
CA LEU A 312 -3.60 17.34 -21.88
C LEU A 312 -3.54 15.82 -21.99
N ALA A 313 -2.40 15.25 -22.36
CA ALA A 313 -2.18 13.81 -22.41
C ALA A 313 -2.38 13.16 -21.03
N ALA A 314 -1.93 13.79 -19.94
CA ALA A 314 -2.13 13.32 -18.58
C ALA A 314 -3.61 13.40 -18.15
N PHE A 315 -4.35 14.42 -18.59
CA PHE A 315 -5.78 14.52 -18.37
C PHE A 315 -6.55 13.42 -19.12
N VAL A 316 -6.22 13.19 -20.39
CA VAL A 316 -6.78 12.08 -21.18
C VAL A 316 -6.44 10.74 -20.53
N TRP A 317 -5.20 10.58 -20.06
CA TRP A 317 -4.76 9.42 -19.30
C TRP A 317 -5.64 9.21 -18.06
N LEU A 318 -5.96 10.25 -17.29
CA LEU A 318 -6.80 10.14 -16.09
C LEU A 318 -8.21 9.62 -16.42
N VAL A 319 -8.84 10.16 -17.47
CA VAL A 319 -10.19 9.75 -17.90
C VAL A 319 -10.18 8.28 -18.35
N LEU A 320 -9.19 7.87 -19.15
CA LEU A 320 -9.07 6.51 -19.65
C LEU A 320 -8.65 5.53 -18.56
N HIS A 321 -7.76 5.95 -17.65
CA HIS A 321 -7.33 5.18 -16.49
C HIS A 321 -8.52 4.82 -15.61
N HIS A 322 -9.39 5.80 -15.33
CA HIS A 322 -10.63 5.56 -14.60
C HIS A 322 -11.49 4.48 -15.26
N TYR A 323 -11.63 4.51 -16.59
CA TYR A 323 -12.36 3.49 -17.35
C TYR A 323 -11.68 2.10 -17.28
N VAL A 324 -10.36 2.03 -17.45
CA VAL A 324 -9.58 0.79 -17.40
C VAL A 324 -9.71 0.10 -16.04
N VAL A 325 -9.60 0.86 -14.95
CA VAL A 325 -9.67 0.30 -13.60
C VAL A 325 -11.10 -0.12 -13.25
N ARG A 326 -12.11 0.65 -13.68
CA ARG A 326 -13.52 0.37 -13.39
C ARG A 326 -14.10 -0.84 -14.14
N THR A 327 -13.57 -1.14 -15.33
CA THR A 327 -14.07 -2.24 -16.16
C THR A 327 -13.64 -3.62 -15.70
N GLU A 328 -12.79 -3.73 -14.66
CA GLU A 328 -12.34 -4.99 -14.05
C GLU A 328 -11.79 -6.02 -15.05
N ARG A 329 -11.37 -5.61 -16.26
CA ARG A 329 -10.95 -6.54 -17.34
C ARG A 329 -9.73 -7.38 -16.98
N LEU A 330 -8.95 -6.96 -15.98
CA LEU A 330 -7.77 -7.64 -15.46
C LEU A 330 -8.04 -8.35 -14.12
N SER A 331 -9.31 -8.50 -13.72
CA SER A 331 -9.70 -9.15 -12.46
C SER A 331 -9.19 -10.60 -12.38
N PHE A 332 -9.08 -11.30 -13.51
CA PHE A 332 -8.58 -12.68 -13.55
C PHE A 332 -7.19 -12.84 -12.94
N ILE A 333 -6.28 -11.87 -13.15
CA ILE A 333 -4.92 -11.89 -12.59
C ILE A 333 -5.02 -11.73 -11.07
N THR A 334 -5.88 -10.81 -10.63
CA THR A 334 -6.02 -10.48 -9.22
C THR A 334 -6.74 -11.58 -8.45
N ASP A 335 -7.72 -12.24 -9.06
CA ASP A 335 -8.44 -13.37 -8.50
C ASP A 335 -7.52 -14.60 -8.41
N PHE A 336 -6.63 -14.80 -9.39
CA PHE A 336 -5.60 -15.82 -9.31
C PHE A 336 -4.63 -15.57 -8.14
N VAL A 337 -4.13 -14.34 -8.01
CA VAL A 337 -3.23 -13.97 -6.90
C VAL A 337 -3.96 -14.09 -5.56
N GLU A 338 -5.21 -13.64 -5.47
CA GLU A 338 -6.01 -13.74 -4.25
C GLU A 338 -6.23 -15.18 -3.83
N LYS A 339 -6.59 -16.06 -4.78
CA LYS A 339 -6.76 -17.49 -4.51
C LYS A 339 -5.46 -18.12 -4.04
N HIS A 340 -4.35 -17.83 -4.71
CA HIS A 340 -3.05 -18.37 -4.33
C HIS A 340 -2.62 -17.88 -2.94
N TYR A 341 -2.82 -16.59 -2.65
CA TYR A 341 -2.45 -15.99 -1.39
C TYR A 341 -3.32 -16.49 -0.23
N LYS A 342 -4.64 -16.62 -0.43
CA LYS A 342 -5.55 -17.23 0.56
C LYS A 342 -5.11 -18.65 0.89
N ASN A 343 -4.83 -19.46 -0.13
CA ASN A 343 -4.36 -20.84 0.07
C ASN A 343 -3.01 -20.89 0.81
N ALA A 344 -2.08 -19.99 0.48
CA ALA A 344 -0.78 -19.91 1.16
C ALA A 344 -0.94 -19.47 2.62
N PHE A 345 -1.80 -18.48 2.87
CA PHE A 345 -2.11 -17.97 4.20
C PHE A 345 -2.80 -19.03 5.07
N GLU A 346 -3.77 -19.76 4.53
CA GLU A 346 -4.41 -20.88 5.20
C GLU A 346 -3.42 -22.00 5.53
N LYS A 347 -2.51 -22.33 4.61
CA LYS A 347 -1.42 -23.29 4.88
C LYS A 347 -0.47 -22.81 5.98
N GLN A 348 -0.15 -21.52 6.00
CA GLN A 348 0.71 -20.95 7.04
C GLN A 348 0.00 -20.98 8.41
N ARG A 349 -1.29 -20.64 8.47
CA ARG A 349 -2.10 -20.82 9.68
C ARG A 349 -2.16 -22.27 10.11
N ALA A 350 -2.36 -23.21 9.19
CA ALA A 350 -2.37 -24.63 9.49
C ALA A 350 -1.02 -25.08 10.08
N LYS A 351 0.11 -24.67 9.50
CA LYS A 351 1.45 -24.97 10.02
C LYS A 351 1.74 -24.34 11.38
N GLU A 352 1.28 -23.11 11.62
CA GLU A 352 1.40 -22.46 12.93
C GLU A 352 0.55 -23.18 13.98
N ASN A 353 -0.65 -23.63 13.62
CA ASN A 353 -1.49 -24.45 14.47
C ASN A 353 -0.85 -25.82 14.74
N GLU A 354 -0.31 -26.49 13.71
CA GLU A 354 0.42 -27.76 13.86
C GLU A 354 1.65 -27.62 14.77
N ARG A 355 2.44 -26.54 14.64
CA ARG A 355 3.57 -26.26 15.54
C ARG A 355 3.12 -25.98 16.97
N ALA A 356 1.99 -25.31 17.15
CA ALA A 356 1.39 -25.09 18.47
C ALA A 356 0.91 -26.41 19.10
N LEU A 357 0.46 -27.37 18.29
CA LEU A 357 0.03 -28.71 18.72
C LEU A 357 1.23 -29.66 18.95
N SER A 358 2.24 -29.68 18.09
CA SER A 358 3.43 -30.54 18.24
C SER A 358 4.28 -30.13 19.45
N GLY A 359 4.36 -28.83 19.74
CA GLY A 359 4.97 -28.33 20.97
C GLY A 359 4.21 -28.70 22.25
N LYS A 360 2.94 -29.12 22.15
CA LYS A 360 2.21 -29.75 23.26
C LYS A 360 2.62 -31.22 23.41
N GLU A 361 2.72 -32.00 22.33
CA GLU A 361 3.08 -33.43 22.42
C GLU A 361 4.49 -33.69 23.00
N GLU A 362 5.48 -32.86 22.67
CA GLU A 362 6.82 -32.95 23.27
C GLU A 362 6.82 -32.66 24.78
N LYS A 363 5.89 -31.81 25.25
CA LYS A 363 5.73 -31.45 26.67
C LYS A 363 4.99 -32.51 27.50
N TRP A 364 4.26 -33.43 26.85
CA TRP A 364 3.61 -34.56 27.52
C TRP A 364 4.47 -35.82 27.52
N ARG A 365 5.59 -35.82 26.78
CA ARG A 365 6.57 -36.93 26.70
C ARG A 365 7.82 -36.74 27.56
N MET A 366 8.02 -35.57 28.15
CA MET A 366 8.96 -35.29 29.24
C MET A 366 8.19 -35.17 30.55
#